data_AF-A0A9N9XI31-F1
#
_entry.id   AF-A0A9N9XI31-F1
#
_cell.length_a   1.000
_cell.length_b   1.000
_cell.length_c   1.000
_cell.angle_alpha   90.00
_cell.angle_beta   90.00
_cell.angle_gamma   90.00
#
_symmetry.space_group_name_H-M   'P 1'
#
loop_
_entity.id
_entity.type
_entity.pdbx_description
1 polymer ?
#
loop_
_entity_poly.entity_id
_entity_poly.type
_entity_poly.pdbx_seq_one_letter_code
_entity_poly.pdbx_strand_id
1 'polypeptide(L)'
;MQSLKSGQKLYASVEEMQQLHEIRWIDVKYLKKAVDILCRCQQTLMYTDVFAYYLKRNNQSVIFKFNQQYLERETKLLSEYLKRAISQKDLLIDETQIQDSARFCDRLRITLVNHVYEGYEKDWWLFSE
;
A
#
# COMPACT_ATOMS: atom_id res chain seq x y z
N MET A 1 -12.44 -1.45 4.64
CA MET A 1 -12.40 -2.05 6.01
C MET A 1 -11.67 -3.40 6.08
N GLN A 2 -11.93 -4.38 5.20
CA GLN A 2 -11.22 -5.68 5.26
C GLN A 2 -9.70 -5.56 5.01
N SER A 3 -9.27 -4.63 4.15
CA SER A 3 -7.86 -4.36 3.84
C SER A 3 -7.07 -3.88 5.07
N LEU A 4 -7.57 -2.88 5.81
CA LEU A 4 -6.93 -2.37 7.03
C LEU A 4 -6.78 -3.43 8.14
N LYS A 5 -7.79 -4.30 8.30
CA LYS A 5 -7.75 -5.42 9.25
C LYS A 5 -6.66 -6.43 8.89
N SER A 6 -6.28 -6.54 7.61
CA SER A 6 -5.16 -7.39 7.19
C SER A 6 -3.80 -6.80 7.58
N GLY A 7 -3.63 -5.48 7.48
CA GLY A 7 -2.40 -4.79 7.89
C GLY A 7 -2.13 -4.90 9.40
N GLN A 8 -3.15 -4.69 10.23
CA GLN A 8 -3.02 -4.82 11.70
C GLN A 8 -2.62 -6.23 12.14
N LYS A 9 -3.14 -7.27 11.46
CA LYS A 9 -2.74 -8.66 11.72
C LYS A 9 -1.27 -8.91 11.36
N LEU A 10 -0.79 -8.34 10.25
CA LEU A 10 0.62 -8.47 9.85
C LEU A 10 1.56 -7.80 10.86
N TYR A 11 1.20 -6.63 11.40
CA TYR A 11 1.96 -6.00 12.48
C TYR A 11 2.11 -6.90 13.70
N ALA A 12 0.99 -7.43 14.21
CA ALA A 12 0.99 -8.31 15.38
C ALA A 12 1.89 -9.54 15.15
N SER A 13 1.79 -10.17 13.97
CA SER A 13 2.63 -11.32 13.64
C SER A 13 4.13 -10.98 13.54
N VAL A 14 4.49 -9.80 13.01
CA VAL A 14 5.89 -9.35 12.95
C VAL A 14 6.43 -9.05 14.36
N GLU A 15 5.59 -8.58 15.28
CA GLU A 15 5.99 -8.38 16.68
C GLU A 15 6.17 -9.69 17.45
N GLU A 16 5.30 -10.69 17.23
CA GLU A 16 5.43 -12.02 17.82
C GLU A 16 6.73 -12.73 17.36
N MET A 17 7.07 -12.60 16.07
CA MET A 17 8.35 -13.10 15.54
C MET A 17 9.58 -12.53 16.24
N GLN A 18 9.51 -11.27 16.68
CA GLN A 18 10.59 -10.62 17.41
C GLN A 18 10.80 -11.23 18.81
N GLN A 19 9.71 -11.68 19.46
CA GLN A 19 9.76 -12.25 20.81
C GLN A 19 10.29 -13.69 20.83
N LEU A 20 10.12 -14.43 19.73
CA LEU A 20 10.56 -15.82 19.61
C LEU A 20 12.06 -15.98 19.29
N HIS A 21 12.82 -14.89 19.06
CA HIS A 21 14.24 -14.90 18.68
C HIS A 21 14.58 -15.72 17.42
N GLU A 22 13.59 -16.16 16.64
CA GLU A 22 13.77 -17.01 15.46
C GLU A 22 14.29 -16.24 14.22
N ILE A 23 14.29 -14.90 14.27
CA ILE A 23 14.64 -14.02 13.15
C ILE A 23 15.58 -12.92 13.65
N ARG A 24 16.58 -12.53 12.84
CA ARG A 24 17.51 -11.46 13.22
C ARG A 24 16.74 -10.16 13.37
N TRP A 25 17.09 -9.35 14.37
CA TRP A 25 16.41 -8.09 14.64
C TRP A 25 16.40 -7.11 13.44
N ILE A 26 17.45 -7.14 12.61
CA ILE A 26 17.51 -6.36 11.36
C ILE A 26 16.41 -6.78 10.39
N ASP A 27 16.09 -8.08 10.35
CA ASP A 27 15.12 -8.63 9.43
C ASP A 27 13.69 -8.22 9.83
N VAL A 28 13.41 -8.20 11.14
CA VAL A 28 12.16 -7.69 11.71
C VAL A 28 11.94 -6.22 11.38
N LYS A 29 13.00 -5.40 11.40
CA LYS A 29 12.90 -3.95 11.15
C LYS A 29 12.48 -3.64 9.71
N TYR A 30 12.98 -4.38 8.72
CA TYR A 30 12.55 -4.15 7.33
C TYR A 30 11.11 -4.61 7.11
N LEU A 31 10.69 -5.72 7.71
CA LEU A 31 9.31 -6.21 7.60
C LEU A 31 8.33 -5.18 8.17
N LYS A 32 8.65 -4.61 9.34
CA LYS A 32 7.84 -3.52 9.92
C LYS A 32 7.69 -2.35 8.95
N LYS A 33 8.78 -1.88 8.36
CA LYS A 33 8.75 -0.79 7.37
C LYS A 33 7.91 -1.12 6.13
N ALA A 34 7.98 -2.36 5.63
CA ALA A 34 7.18 -2.79 4.50
C ALA A 34 5.69 -2.85 4.85
N VAL A 35 5.35 -3.32 6.05
CA VAL A 35 3.98 -3.30 6.58
C VAL A 35 3.48 -1.85 6.79
N ASP A 36 4.31 -0.93 7.29
CA ASP A 36 3.97 0.50 7.40
C ASP A 36 3.57 1.10 6.05
N ILE A 37 4.34 0.79 5.00
CA ILE A 37 4.05 1.24 3.63
C ILE A 37 2.74 0.63 3.13
N LEU A 38 2.55 -0.68 3.32
CA LEU A 38 1.33 -1.37 2.93
C LEU A 38 0.10 -0.70 3.56
N CYS A 39 0.11 -0.46 4.87
CA CYS A 39 -0.99 0.19 5.58
C CYS A 39 -1.28 1.61 5.07
N ARG A 40 -0.24 2.40 4.79
CA ARG A 40 -0.40 3.74 4.20
C ARG A 40 -1.01 3.70 2.80
N CYS A 41 -0.62 2.73 1.97
CA CYS A 41 -1.22 2.53 0.64
C CYS A 41 -2.69 2.12 0.76
N GLN A 42 -3.03 1.18 1.65
CA GLN A 42 -4.41 0.75 1.90
C GLN A 42 -5.29 1.90 2.41
N GLN A 43 -4.76 2.74 3.30
CA GLN A 43 -5.48 3.92 3.80
C GLN A 43 -5.71 4.95 2.68
N THR A 44 -4.68 5.19 1.85
CA THR A 44 -4.82 6.08 0.69
C THR A 44 -5.89 5.55 -0.27
N LEU A 45 -5.86 4.24 -0.59
CA LEU A 45 -6.86 3.59 -1.44
C LEU A 45 -8.29 3.79 -0.91
N MET A 46 -8.49 3.64 0.40
CA MET A 46 -9.80 3.89 1.02
C MET A 46 -10.30 5.33 0.80
N TYR A 47 -9.42 6.33 0.93
CA TYR A 47 -9.81 7.71 0.67
C TYR A 47 -10.00 7.99 -0.81
N THR A 48 -9.18 7.40 -1.69
CA THR A 48 -9.33 7.56 -3.13
C THR A 48 -10.60 6.89 -3.65
N ASP A 49 -11.12 5.85 -3.00
CA ASP A 49 -12.42 5.25 -3.34
C ASP A 49 -13.56 6.23 -3.07
N VAL A 50 -13.53 6.92 -1.92
CA VAL A 50 -14.51 7.97 -1.58
C VAL A 50 -14.39 9.14 -2.55
N PHE A 51 -13.17 9.59 -2.85
CA PHE A 51 -12.94 10.65 -3.83
C PHE A 51 -13.49 10.25 -5.22
N ALA A 52 -13.19 9.02 -5.67
CA ALA A 52 -13.64 8.49 -6.95
C ALA A 52 -15.17 8.40 -7.07
N TYR A 53 -15.86 8.13 -5.95
CA TYR A 53 -17.32 8.01 -5.90
C TYR A 53 -18.01 9.31 -6.33
N TYR A 54 -17.55 10.45 -5.82
CA TYR A 54 -18.12 11.77 -6.15
C TYR A 54 -17.54 12.38 -7.43
N LEU A 55 -16.48 11.79 -8.00
CA LEU A 55 -15.75 12.41 -9.11
C LEU A 55 -16.48 12.25 -10.45
N LYS A 56 -16.85 13.37 -11.07
CA LYS A 56 -17.39 13.39 -12.45
C LYS A 56 -16.30 13.05 -13.45
N ARG A 57 -16.71 12.40 -14.55
CA ARG A 57 -15.79 11.95 -15.59
C ARG A 57 -15.24 13.13 -16.41
N ASN A 58 -13.92 13.26 -16.41
CA ASN A 58 -13.13 14.09 -17.32
C ASN A 58 -11.77 13.43 -17.60
N ASN A 59 -10.90 14.06 -18.40
CA ASN A 59 -9.61 13.49 -18.78
C ASN A 59 -8.73 13.16 -17.55
N GLN A 60 -8.71 14.05 -16.55
CA GLN A 60 -7.91 13.86 -15.34
C GLN A 60 -8.49 12.75 -14.46
N SER A 61 -9.81 12.59 -14.40
CA SER A 61 -10.44 11.50 -13.67
C SER A 61 -10.08 10.11 -14.22
N VAL A 62 -9.82 10.01 -15.53
CA VAL A 62 -9.39 8.76 -16.17
C VAL A 62 -7.96 8.41 -15.75
N ILE A 63 -7.05 9.40 -15.77
CA ILE A 63 -5.67 9.24 -15.31
C ILE A 63 -5.63 8.86 -13.82
N PHE A 64 -6.42 9.56 -13.00
CA PHE A 64 -6.56 9.25 -11.57
C PHE A 64 -7.02 7.81 -11.34
N LYS A 65 -8.08 7.35 -12.03
CA LYS A 65 -8.60 5.98 -11.89
C LYS A 65 -7.57 4.93 -12.32
N PHE A 66 -6.81 5.20 -13.39
CA PHE A 66 -5.71 4.33 -13.79
C PHE A 66 -4.64 4.23 -12.71
N ASN A 67 -4.20 5.37 -12.16
CA ASN A 67 -3.21 5.40 -11.08
C ASN A 67 -3.70 4.70 -9.80
N GLN A 68 -4.98 4.87 -9.44
CA GLN A 68 -5.62 4.20 -8.31
C GLN A 68 -5.64 2.67 -8.49
N GLN A 69 -6.11 2.18 -9.64
CA GLN A 69 -6.14 0.74 -9.95
C GLN A 69 -4.73 0.13 -9.97
N TYR A 70 -3.75 0.89 -10.48
CA TYR A 70 -2.38 0.42 -10.50
C TYR A 70 -1.80 0.30 -9.08
N LEU A 71 -2.01 1.32 -8.23
CA LEU A 71 -1.64 1.25 -6.82
C LEU A 71 -2.32 0.09 -6.10
N GLU A 72 -3.60 -0.17 -6.36
CA GLU A 72 -4.34 -1.28 -5.76
C GLU A 72 -3.72 -2.64 -6.08
N ARG A 73 -3.40 -2.87 -7.36
CA ARG A 73 -2.75 -4.11 -7.81
C ARG A 73 -1.41 -4.33 -7.11
N GLU A 74 -0.55 -3.32 -7.09
CA GLU A 74 0.79 -3.43 -6.47
C GLU A 74 0.69 -3.58 -4.95
N THR A 75 -0.26 -2.89 -4.30
CA THR A 75 -0.55 -3.04 -2.86
C THR A 75 -0.97 -4.47 -2.52
N LYS A 76 -1.79 -5.10 -3.37
CA LYS A 76 -2.20 -6.51 -3.19
C LYS A 76 -1.00 -7.45 -3.31
N LEU A 77 -0.15 -7.25 -4.31
CA LEU A 77 1.06 -8.05 -4.52
C LEU A 77 2.01 -7.96 -3.31
N LEU A 78 2.26 -6.75 -2.78
CA LEU A 78 3.05 -6.55 -1.57
C LEU A 78 2.45 -7.29 -0.36
N SER A 79 1.13 -7.25 -0.20
CA SER A 79 0.45 -7.98 0.88
C SER A 79 0.66 -9.49 0.76
N GLU A 80 0.65 -10.05 -0.45
CA GLU A 80 0.91 -11.47 -0.69
C GLU A 80 2.36 -11.84 -0.36
N TYR A 81 3.34 -11.03 -0.75
CA TYR A 81 4.74 -11.24 -0.39
C TYR A 81 4.94 -11.23 1.14
N LEU A 82 4.37 -10.26 1.84
CA LEU A 82 4.46 -10.15 3.30
C LEU A 82 3.81 -11.34 4.01
N LYS A 83 2.64 -11.80 3.54
CA LYS A 83 1.97 -12.98 4.10
C LYS A 83 2.82 -14.24 3.95
N ARG A 84 3.46 -14.42 2.79
CA ARG A 84 4.36 -15.56 2.55
C ARG A 84 5.58 -15.48 3.45
N ALA A 85 6.19 -14.30 3.57
CA ALA A 85 7.36 -14.07 4.43
C ALA A 85 7.08 -14.40 5.90
N ILE A 86 5.88 -14.08 6.38
CA ILE A 86 5.49 -14.35 7.76
C ILE A 86 5.06 -15.82 7.95
N SER A 87 4.39 -16.44 6.97
CA SER A 87 3.84 -17.79 7.13
C SER A 87 4.85 -18.91 6.85
N GLN A 88 5.80 -18.68 5.94
CA GLN A 88 6.78 -19.67 5.52
C GLN A 88 8.15 -19.28 6.07
N LYS A 89 8.41 -19.65 7.34
CA LYS A 89 9.69 -19.41 8.03
C LYS A 89 10.91 -20.01 7.30
N ASP A 90 10.70 -20.95 6.37
CA ASP A 90 11.75 -21.73 5.69
C ASP A 90 12.00 -21.39 4.22
N LEU A 91 11.23 -20.48 3.62
CA LEU A 91 11.48 -20.09 2.22
C LEU A 91 12.32 -18.82 2.19
N LEU A 92 13.44 -18.88 1.45
CA LEU A 92 14.25 -17.76 0.97
C LEU A 92 13.37 -16.78 0.17
N ILE A 93 12.47 -16.09 0.84
CA ILE A 93 11.74 -15.00 0.25
C ILE A 93 12.73 -13.85 0.21
N ASP A 94 13.00 -13.41 -1.02
CA ASP A 94 13.98 -12.38 -1.28
C ASP A 94 13.58 -11.08 -0.57
N GLU A 95 14.29 -10.76 0.50
CA GLU A 95 14.15 -9.52 1.26
C GLU A 95 14.19 -8.32 0.30
N THR A 96 15.04 -8.38 -0.71
CA THR A 96 15.18 -7.35 -1.76
C THR A 96 13.87 -7.16 -2.50
N GLN A 97 13.19 -8.26 -2.87
CA GLN A 97 11.91 -8.21 -3.58
C GLN A 97 10.81 -7.54 -2.74
N ILE A 98 10.72 -7.85 -1.45
CA ILE A 98 9.75 -7.19 -0.55
C ILE A 98 10.05 -5.70 -0.45
N GLN A 99 11.32 -5.34 -0.23
CA GLN A 99 11.73 -3.95 -0.10
C GLN A 99 11.53 -3.14 -1.38
N ASP A 100 11.81 -3.73 -2.54
CA ASP A 100 11.59 -3.10 -3.85
C ASP A 100 10.11 -2.92 -4.13
N SER A 101 9.30 -3.94 -3.88
CA SER A 101 7.83 -3.87 -4.01
C SER A 101 7.24 -2.81 -3.09
N ALA A 102 7.68 -2.74 -1.83
CA ALA A 102 7.24 -1.72 -0.89
C ALA A 102 7.62 -0.31 -1.36
N ARG A 103 8.88 -0.10 -1.76
CA ARG A 103 9.33 1.20 -2.29
C ARG A 103 8.55 1.61 -3.54
N PHE A 104 8.22 0.65 -4.41
CA PHE A 104 7.43 0.92 -5.60
C PHE A 104 6.00 1.33 -5.26
N CYS A 105 5.34 0.62 -4.33
CA CYS A 105 4.01 1.00 -3.84
C CYS A 105 3.99 2.43 -3.28
N ASP A 106 4.97 2.81 -2.46
CA ASP A 106 5.02 4.17 -1.90
C ASP A 106 5.23 5.24 -2.98
N ARG A 107 6.03 4.94 -4.02
CA ARG A 107 6.18 5.84 -5.18
C ARG A 107 4.85 6.02 -5.93
N LEU A 108 4.13 4.93 -6.22
CA LEU A 108 2.83 5.01 -6.88
C LEU A 108 1.82 5.80 -6.04
N ARG A 109 1.82 5.59 -4.72
CA ARG A 109 0.98 6.33 -3.77
C ARG A 109 1.28 7.83 -3.82
N ILE A 110 2.56 8.22 -3.80
CA ILE A 110 2.97 9.62 -3.90
C ILE A 110 2.54 10.22 -5.24
N THR A 111 2.76 9.51 -6.37
CA THR A 111 2.33 9.96 -7.69
C THR A 111 0.81 10.19 -7.76
N LEU A 112 0.02 9.25 -7.23
CA LEU A 112 -1.44 9.36 -7.19
C LEU A 112 -1.90 10.57 -6.38
N VAL A 113 -1.32 10.76 -5.19
CA VAL A 113 -1.66 11.87 -4.29
C VAL A 113 -1.24 13.22 -4.88
N ASN A 114 -0.06 13.30 -5.48
CA ASN A 114 0.41 14.52 -6.14
C ASN A 114 -0.47 14.89 -7.34
N HIS A 115 -0.93 13.91 -8.12
CA HIS A 115 -1.87 14.16 -9.22
C HIS A 115 -3.21 14.72 -8.72
N VAL A 116 -3.71 14.21 -7.58
CA VAL A 116 -4.91 14.77 -6.93
C VAL A 116 -4.68 16.20 -6.46
N TYR A 117 -3.56 16.49 -5.81
CA TYR A 117 -3.22 17.85 -5.36
C TYR A 117 -3.09 18.83 -6.52
N GLU A 118 -2.37 18.47 -7.57
CA GLU A 118 -2.23 19.29 -8.77
C GLU A 118 -3.61 19.59 -9.40
N GLY A 119 -4.52 18.61 -9.39
CA GLY A 119 -5.87 18.83 -9.88
C GLY A 119 -6.72 19.75 -9.00
N TYR A 120 -6.43 19.87 -7.71
CA TYR A 120 -7.03 20.92 -6.88
C TYR A 120 -6.44 22.30 -7.20
N GLU A 121 -5.13 22.42 -7.39
CA GLU A 121 -4.48 23.69 -7.74
C GLU A 121 -4.92 24.24 -9.10
N LYS A 122 -5.29 23.35 -10.03
CA LYS A 122 -5.67 23.69 -11.41
C LYS A 122 -7.17 23.55 -11.69
N ASP A 123 -7.99 23.38 -10.64
CA ASP A 123 -9.45 23.24 -10.74
C ASP A 123 -9.92 22.15 -11.73
N TRP A 124 -9.23 21.02 -11.76
CA TRP A 124 -9.57 19.89 -12.64
C TRP A 124 -10.76 19.08 -12.17
N TRP A 125 -11.08 19.11 -10.87
CA TRP A 125 -12.03 18.20 -10.27
C TRP A 125 -13.44 18.77 -10.28
N LEU A 126 -14.36 18.01 -10.88
CA LEU A 126 -15.79 18.28 -10.86
C LEU A 126 -16.46 17.19 -10.05
N PHE A 127 -17.31 17.56 -9.09
CA PHE A 127 -17.99 16.61 -8.22
C PHE A 127 -19.49 16.53 -8.51
N SER A 128 -20.08 15.35 -8.34
CA SER A 128 -21.53 15.19 -8.25
C SER A 128 -22.02 15.61 -6.87
N GLU A 129 -23.21 16.23 -6.83
CA GLU A 129 -23.96 16.48 -5.60
C GLU A 129 -24.41 15.17 -4.95
#